data_AF-A0A537N367-F1
#
_entry.id   AF-A0A537N367-F1
#
_cell.length_a   1.000
_cell.length_b   1.000
_cell.length_c   1.000
_cell.angle_alpha   90.00
_cell.angle_beta   90.00
_cell.angle_gamma   90.00
#
_symmetry.space_group_name_H-M   'P 1'
#
loop_
_entity.id
_entity.type
_entity.pdbx_description
1 polymer ?
#
loop_
_entity_poly.entity_id
_entity_poly.type
_entity_poly.pdbx_seq_one_letter_code
_entity_poly.pdbx_strand_id
1 'polypeptide(L)'
;MAEIVAKNAIRTAPAAYPAADGVFVAFQGAGAQCPKSASDNDLTVLKLRAGAPPGIATAWCGVLRGAGAPIVTTTDGHSDPIVWIVGAEGDNRLHGFKGDIGEPLFTGGGPAEAMAGVRRFQTLIAAEDRLYVAADGRVYAFGF
;
A
#
# COMPACT_ATOMS: atom_id res chain seq x y z
N MET A 1 12.98 17.77 16.12
CA MET A 1 11.57 17.59 16.53
C MET A 1 11.11 16.28 15.89
N ALA A 2 10.45 15.39 16.63
CA ALA A 2 9.94 14.14 16.06
C ALA A 2 8.57 14.41 15.40
N GLU A 3 8.39 13.97 14.16
CA GLU A 3 7.12 14.11 13.44
C GLU A 3 6.25 12.87 13.68
N ILE A 4 4.99 13.09 14.09
CA ILE A 4 4.01 12.02 14.25
C ILE A 4 3.36 11.77 12.89
N VAL A 5 3.61 10.59 12.32
CA VAL A 5 3.13 10.23 10.97
C VAL A 5 1.92 9.29 10.98
N ALA A 6 1.64 8.64 12.12
CA ALA A 6 0.54 7.69 12.27
C ALA A 6 -0.22 7.94 13.57
N LYS A 7 -1.54 7.69 13.54
CA LYS A 7 -2.44 7.80 14.71
C LYS A 7 -2.37 6.56 15.60
N ASN A 8 -1.98 5.43 15.03
CA ASN A 8 -1.88 4.12 15.67
C ASN A 8 -0.53 3.47 15.35
N ALA A 9 -0.22 2.35 16.00
CA ALA A 9 0.98 1.58 15.72
C ALA A 9 1.00 1.08 14.26
N ILE A 10 2.11 1.33 13.57
CA ILE A 10 2.41 0.71 12.28
C ILE A 10 2.82 -0.74 12.55
N ARG A 11 2.06 -1.71 12.03
CA ARG A 11 2.25 -3.14 12.33
C ARG A 11 2.93 -3.92 11.21
N THR A 12 2.78 -3.47 9.97
CA THR A 12 3.32 -4.15 8.79
C THR A 12 4.61 -3.52 8.30
N ALA A 13 5.34 -4.26 7.47
CA ALA A 13 6.51 -3.71 6.80
C ALA A 13 6.08 -2.62 5.81
N PRO A 14 6.72 -1.44 5.83
CA PRO A 14 6.47 -0.41 4.82
C PRO A 14 7.20 -0.73 3.50
N ALA A 15 6.76 -0.09 2.42
CA ALA A 15 7.43 -0.12 1.12
C ALA A 15 7.95 1.27 0.77
N ALA A 16 9.27 1.39 0.52
CA ALA A 16 9.91 2.63 0.11
C ALA A 16 10.25 2.60 -1.38
N TYR A 17 10.04 3.72 -2.08
CA TYR A 17 10.27 3.82 -3.52
C TYR A 17 10.58 5.27 -3.93
N PRO A 18 11.41 5.49 -4.96
CA PRO A 18 11.56 6.82 -5.52
C PRO A 18 10.28 7.23 -6.25
N ALA A 19 9.85 8.47 -6.08
CA ALA A 19 8.80 9.07 -6.91
C ALA A 19 8.94 10.60 -6.90
N ALA A 20 8.72 11.22 -8.06
CA ALA A 20 8.88 12.67 -8.26
C ALA A 20 10.24 13.18 -7.70
N ASP A 21 10.22 14.23 -6.88
CA ASP A 21 11.38 14.87 -6.24
C ASP A 21 11.77 14.27 -4.87
N GLY A 22 11.43 13.01 -4.57
CA GLY A 22 11.75 12.43 -3.26
C GLY A 22 11.62 10.91 -3.15
N VAL A 23 11.69 10.43 -1.91
CA VAL A 23 11.43 9.03 -1.56
C VAL A 23 10.06 8.95 -0.91
N PHE A 24 9.21 8.08 -1.44
CA PHE A 24 7.90 7.81 -0.91
C PHE A 24 7.97 6.55 -0.03
N VAL A 25 7.19 6.54 1.06
CA VAL A 25 7.12 5.40 1.99
C VAL A 25 5.65 5.09 2.24
N ALA A 26 5.20 3.95 1.70
CA ALA A 26 3.86 3.43 1.90
C ALA A 26 3.81 2.49 3.11
N PHE A 27 2.81 2.64 3.96
CA PHE A 27 2.56 1.73 5.08
C PHE A 27 1.07 1.56 5.34
N GLN A 28 0.70 0.39 5.84
CA GLN A 28 -0.66 0.14 6.29
C GLN A 28 -0.88 0.79 7.66
N GLY A 29 -1.88 1.67 7.74
CA GLY A 29 -2.32 2.32 8.96
C GLY A 29 -2.83 3.74 8.73
N ALA A 30 -3.59 4.23 9.71
CA ALA A 30 -4.15 5.57 9.70
C ALA A 30 -3.07 6.66 9.90
N GLY A 31 -2.78 7.42 8.85
CA GLY A 31 -1.85 8.53 8.87
C GLY A 31 -2.34 9.69 9.73
N ALA A 32 -1.40 10.38 10.39
CA ALA A 32 -1.68 11.53 11.26
C ALA A 32 -2.40 12.65 10.50
N GLN A 33 -1.95 12.94 9.27
CA GLN A 33 -2.51 13.98 8.40
C GLN A 33 -3.54 13.47 7.39
N CYS A 34 -3.92 12.18 7.45
CA CYS A 34 -5.01 11.67 6.61
C CYS A 34 -6.37 12.24 7.07
N PRO A 35 -7.25 12.65 6.14
CA PRO A 35 -8.57 13.18 6.45
C PRO A 35 -9.39 12.26 7.37
N LYS A 36 -10.07 12.83 8.37
CA LYS A 36 -10.89 12.07 9.33
C LYS A 36 -12.13 11.40 8.71
N SER A 37 -12.65 11.95 7.62
CA SER A 37 -13.79 11.36 6.88
C SER A 37 -13.46 10.03 6.23
N ALA A 38 -12.17 9.67 6.19
CA ALA A 38 -11.70 8.43 5.65
C ALA A 38 -11.38 7.45 6.78
N SER A 39 -12.43 7.01 7.48
CA SER A 39 -12.37 5.87 8.41
C SER A 39 -11.88 4.58 7.75
N ASP A 40 -11.76 4.58 6.43
CA ASP A 40 -11.21 3.50 5.62
C ASP A 40 -9.80 3.82 5.05
N ASN A 41 -9.14 4.92 5.45
CA ASN A 41 -7.77 5.24 5.00
C ASN A 41 -6.72 4.47 5.82
N ASP A 42 -6.68 3.15 5.61
CA ASP A 42 -5.69 2.27 6.21
C ASP A 42 -4.44 2.08 5.34
N LEU A 43 -4.24 2.89 4.31
CA LEU A 43 -2.98 3.04 3.59
C LEU A 43 -2.52 4.49 3.64
N THR A 44 -1.33 4.73 4.18
CA THR A 44 -0.71 6.07 4.22
C THR A 44 0.59 6.05 3.44
N VAL A 45 0.81 7.10 2.65
CA VAL A 45 2.08 7.30 1.95
C VAL A 45 2.70 8.62 2.36
N LEU A 46 3.94 8.54 2.83
CA LEU A 46 4.76 9.69 3.18
C LEU A 46 5.65 10.05 2.01
N LYS A 47 5.99 11.33 1.90
CA LYS A 47 7.05 11.85 1.05
C LYS A 47 8.17 12.37 1.93
N LEU A 48 9.37 11.84 1.69
CA LEU A 48 10.62 12.25 2.31
C LEU A 48 11.41 13.09 1.30
N ARG A 49 11.78 14.30 1.70
CA ARG A 49 12.65 15.19 0.92
C ARG A 49 13.99 15.36 1.61
N ALA A 50 15.06 15.35 0.82
CA ALA A 50 16.40 15.64 1.31
C ALA A 50 16.47 17.05 1.90
N GLY A 51 17.24 17.21 2.98
CA GLY A 51 17.39 18.46 3.71
C GLY A 51 18.10 18.25 5.05
N ALA A 52 18.40 19.34 5.74
CA ALA A 52 18.93 19.32 7.10
C ALA A 52 18.03 20.17 8.02
N PRO A 53 17.01 19.59 8.68
CA PRO A 53 16.63 18.17 8.68
C PRO A 53 15.88 17.73 7.40
N PRO A 54 15.77 16.40 7.13
CA PRO A 54 14.89 15.90 6.06
C PRO A 54 13.44 16.36 6.28
N GLY A 55 12.78 16.76 5.20
CA GLY A 55 11.35 17.09 5.24
C GLY A 55 10.51 15.83 5.14
N ILE A 56 9.47 15.73 5.96
CA ILE A 56 8.49 14.65 5.90
C ILE A 56 7.11 15.30 5.69
N ALA A 57 6.29 14.71 4.84
CA ALA A 57 4.91 15.10 4.63
C ALA A 57 4.08 13.88 4.26
N THR A 58 2.78 13.90 4.55
CA THR A 58 1.85 12.93 3.94
C THR A 58 1.65 13.31 2.47
N ALA A 59 1.99 12.39 1.56
CA ALA A 59 1.81 12.57 0.13
C ALA A 59 0.35 12.34 -0.26
N TRP A 60 -0.19 11.18 0.14
CA TRP A 60 -1.56 10.78 -0.09
C TRP A 60 -1.97 9.69 0.89
N CYS A 61 -3.28 9.44 0.95
CA CYS A 61 -3.86 8.39 1.77
C CYS A 61 -4.82 7.58 0.89
N GLY A 62 -4.68 6.26 0.92
CA GLY A 62 -5.50 5.33 0.14
C GLY A 62 -6.57 4.67 1.01
N VAL A 63 -7.74 4.46 0.42
CA VAL A 63 -8.82 3.69 1.03
C VAL A 63 -8.48 2.21 0.96
N LEU A 64 -8.38 1.55 2.10
CA LEU A 64 -8.10 0.14 2.25
C LEU A 64 -8.98 -0.44 3.36
N ARG A 65 -9.57 -1.62 3.12
CA ARG A 65 -10.31 -2.35 4.16
C ARG A 65 -9.56 -3.61 4.52
N GLY A 66 -8.82 -3.58 5.63
CA GLY A 66 -8.05 -4.70 6.14
C GLY A 66 -6.59 -4.35 6.38
N ALA A 67 -5.78 -5.36 6.71
CA ALA A 67 -4.43 -5.18 7.20
C ALA A 67 -3.41 -6.03 6.43
N GLY A 68 -3.00 -5.58 5.25
CA GLY A 68 -1.87 -6.14 4.49
C GLY A 68 -0.57 -5.33 4.66
N ALA A 69 0.55 -5.89 4.21
CA ALA A 69 1.81 -5.18 4.05
C ALA A 69 1.98 -4.79 2.58
N PRO A 70 2.23 -3.49 2.26
CA PRO A 70 2.37 -3.07 0.89
C PRO A 70 3.67 -3.57 0.24
N ILE A 71 3.65 -3.72 -1.08
CA ILE A 71 4.86 -3.73 -1.94
C ILE A 71 4.73 -2.62 -2.97
N VAL A 72 5.85 -2.28 -3.63
CA VAL A 72 5.83 -1.39 -4.79
C VAL A 72 6.45 -2.10 -5.98
N THR A 73 5.77 -2.04 -7.12
CA THR A 73 6.33 -2.41 -8.43
C THR A 73 6.46 -1.17 -9.30
N THR A 74 7.15 -1.30 -10.42
CA THR A 74 7.28 -0.30 -11.48
C THR A 74 7.03 -0.98 -12.82
N THR A 75 6.60 -0.24 -13.83
CA THR A 75 6.26 -0.82 -15.16
C THR A 75 7.50 -1.23 -15.96
N ASP A 76 8.64 -0.59 -15.70
CA ASP A 76 9.91 -0.77 -16.41
C ASP A 76 11.11 -0.97 -15.46
N GLY A 77 10.87 -1.17 -14.17
CA GLY A 77 11.90 -1.21 -13.13
C GLY A 77 12.22 0.15 -12.48
N HIS A 78 11.67 1.27 -12.97
CA HIS A 78 11.96 2.61 -12.45
C HIS A 78 10.77 3.58 -12.43
N SER A 79 10.02 3.63 -13.52
CA SER A 79 8.90 4.54 -13.79
C SER A 79 7.57 3.96 -13.31
N ASP A 80 6.56 4.83 -13.23
CA ASP A 80 5.18 4.49 -12.89
C ASP A 80 5.06 3.56 -11.68
N PRO A 81 5.49 4.00 -10.48
CA PRO A 81 5.40 3.17 -9.28
C PRO A 81 3.94 2.82 -8.99
N ILE A 82 3.68 1.56 -8.65
CA ILE A 82 2.37 1.07 -8.24
C ILE A 82 2.48 0.50 -6.83
N VAL A 83 1.70 1.04 -5.91
CA VAL A 83 1.59 0.51 -4.54
C VAL A 83 0.54 -0.59 -4.53
N TRP A 84 0.97 -1.82 -4.25
CA TRP A 84 0.08 -2.97 -4.11
C TRP A 84 -0.09 -3.35 -2.66
N ILE A 85 -1.32 -3.65 -2.25
CA ILE A 85 -1.63 -4.10 -0.89
C ILE A 85 -2.88 -4.96 -0.88
N VAL A 86 -2.97 -5.90 0.05
CA VAL A 86 -4.14 -6.75 0.23
C VAL A 86 -4.97 -6.26 1.43
N GLY A 87 -6.28 -6.14 1.27
CA GLY A 87 -7.24 -5.87 2.34
C GLY A 87 -7.49 -7.08 3.24
N ALA A 88 -6.41 -7.71 3.73
CA ALA A 88 -6.46 -8.95 4.50
C ALA A 88 -7.32 -8.82 5.76
N GLU A 89 -8.22 -9.77 6.00
CA GLU A 89 -9.21 -9.76 7.09
C GLU A 89 -10.20 -8.57 7.06
N GLY A 90 -10.24 -7.81 5.96
CA GLY A 90 -11.25 -6.81 5.67
C GLY A 90 -12.06 -7.20 4.44
N ASP A 91 -11.75 -6.62 3.28
CA ASP A 91 -12.41 -7.00 2.02
C ASP A 91 -11.78 -8.21 1.32
N ASN A 92 -10.60 -8.63 1.78
CA ASN A 92 -9.79 -9.72 1.23
C ASN A 92 -9.54 -9.58 -0.29
N ARG A 93 -9.36 -8.35 -0.76
CA ARG A 93 -9.07 -8.03 -2.16
C ARG A 93 -7.66 -7.50 -2.32
N LEU A 94 -7.09 -7.72 -3.49
CA LEU A 94 -5.86 -7.06 -3.90
C LEU A 94 -6.20 -5.65 -4.41
N HIS A 95 -5.46 -4.66 -3.93
CA HIS A 95 -5.59 -3.27 -4.32
C HIS A 95 -4.29 -2.76 -4.90
N GLY A 96 -4.38 -1.96 -5.96
CA GLY A 96 -3.28 -1.29 -6.62
C GLY A 96 -3.57 0.20 -6.76
N PHE A 97 -2.60 1.04 -6.43
CA PHE A 97 -2.70 2.50 -6.51
C PHE A 97 -1.51 3.08 -7.26
N LYS A 98 -1.73 4.16 -8.02
CA LYS A 98 -0.62 4.96 -8.54
C LYS A 98 0.22 5.48 -7.38
N GLY A 99 1.53 5.24 -7.40
CA GLY A 99 2.42 5.55 -6.28
C GLY A 99 2.66 7.05 -6.08
N ASP A 100 2.53 7.87 -7.13
CA ASP A 100 2.73 9.31 -7.06
C ASP A 100 1.54 10.06 -6.43
N ILE A 101 0.31 9.69 -6.81
CA ILE A 101 -0.92 10.44 -6.47
C ILE A 101 -1.98 9.64 -5.72
N GLY A 102 -1.81 8.32 -5.57
CA GLY A 102 -2.73 7.46 -4.82
C GLY A 102 -4.04 7.14 -5.52
N GLU A 103 -4.16 7.43 -6.82
CA GLU A 103 -5.34 7.04 -7.61
C GLU A 103 -5.46 5.51 -7.69
N PRO A 104 -6.63 4.92 -7.43
CA PRO A 104 -6.84 3.48 -7.59
C PRO A 104 -6.64 3.04 -9.05
N LEU A 105 -5.83 2.01 -9.25
CA LEU A 105 -5.63 1.30 -10.51
C LEU A 105 -6.36 -0.04 -10.52
N PHE A 106 -6.44 -0.69 -9.37
CA PHE A 106 -7.09 -1.99 -9.20
C PHE A 106 -7.72 -2.07 -7.80
N THR A 107 -8.97 -2.48 -7.70
CA THR A 107 -9.74 -2.55 -6.44
C THR A 107 -10.29 -3.95 -6.18
N GLY A 108 -9.57 -4.97 -6.64
CA GLY A 108 -9.94 -6.38 -6.49
C GLY A 108 -10.99 -6.86 -7.47
N GLY A 109 -11.05 -6.23 -8.66
CA GLY A 109 -11.98 -6.47 -9.77
C GLY A 109 -13.35 -7.10 -9.43
N GLY A 110 -13.72 -8.18 -10.11
CA GLY A 110 -15.07 -8.75 -10.09
C GLY A 110 -15.51 -9.39 -8.75
N PRO A 111 -16.79 -9.74 -8.58
CA PRO A 111 -17.29 -10.36 -7.34
C PRO A 111 -16.53 -11.63 -6.93
N ALA A 112 -16.00 -12.40 -7.88
CA ALA A 112 -15.27 -13.64 -7.67
C ALA A 112 -13.80 -13.46 -7.23
N GLU A 113 -13.29 -12.23 -7.21
CA GLU A 113 -11.87 -11.94 -6.95
C GLU A 113 -11.60 -11.58 -5.48
N ALA A 114 -12.61 -11.70 -4.62
CA ALA A 114 -12.40 -11.76 -3.18
C ALA A 114 -11.69 -13.07 -2.81
N MET A 115 -10.53 -12.94 -2.18
CA MET A 115 -9.73 -14.08 -1.71
C MET A 115 -10.28 -14.59 -0.38
N ALA A 116 -10.16 -15.89 -0.14
CA ALA A 116 -10.53 -16.52 1.13
C ALA A 116 -9.27 -16.96 1.87
N GLY A 117 -9.26 -16.77 3.19
CA GLY A 117 -8.16 -17.23 4.05
C GLY A 117 -6.91 -16.34 4.01
N VAL A 118 -7.03 -15.09 3.56
CA VAL A 118 -5.93 -14.12 3.58
C VAL A 118 -5.82 -13.52 4.98
N ARG A 119 -4.71 -13.80 5.67
CA ARG A 119 -4.43 -13.34 7.05
C ARG A 119 -3.71 -12.01 7.10
N ARG A 120 -3.95 -11.23 8.16
CA ARG A 120 -3.33 -9.92 8.36
C ARG A 120 -1.80 -9.97 8.40
N PHE A 121 -1.19 -8.82 8.10
CA PHE A 121 0.24 -8.56 8.03
C PHE A 121 1.00 -9.28 6.92
N GLN A 122 0.31 -10.04 6.08
CA GLN A 122 0.91 -10.65 4.92
C GLN A 122 1.31 -9.62 3.87
N THR A 123 2.38 -9.93 3.13
CA THR A 123 2.76 -9.22 1.92
C THR A 123 2.50 -10.12 0.70
N LEU A 124 2.36 -9.51 -0.47
CA LEU A 124 2.28 -10.23 -1.74
C LEU A 124 3.66 -10.27 -2.42
N ILE A 125 3.81 -11.15 -3.41
CA ILE A 125 5.04 -11.27 -4.21
C ILE A 125 4.72 -10.91 -5.65
N ALA A 126 5.51 -10.02 -6.24
CA ALA A 126 5.50 -9.77 -7.68
C ALA A 126 6.60 -10.62 -8.35
N ALA A 127 6.24 -11.37 -9.39
CA ALA A 127 7.18 -12.12 -10.20
C ALA A 127 6.65 -12.23 -11.63
N GLU A 128 7.50 -11.87 -12.59
CA GLU A 128 7.17 -11.83 -14.02
C GLU A 128 5.90 -11.02 -14.30
N ASP A 129 4.86 -11.65 -14.84
CA ASP A 129 3.57 -11.08 -15.23
C ASP A 129 2.50 -11.21 -14.14
N ARG A 130 2.90 -11.56 -12.90
CA ARG A 130 1.97 -11.99 -11.85
C ARG A 130 2.24 -11.40 -10.46
N LEU A 131 1.14 -11.24 -9.74
CA LEU A 131 1.11 -10.98 -8.30
C LEU A 131 0.57 -12.21 -7.57
N TYR A 132 1.31 -12.68 -6.57
CA TYR A 132 0.96 -13.86 -5.78
C TYR A 132 0.61 -13.47 -4.35
N VAL A 133 -0.53 -13.95 -3.89
CA VAL A 133 -1.04 -13.70 -2.54
C VAL A 133 -1.22 -15.03 -1.81
N ALA A 134 -0.50 -15.21 -0.71
CA ALA A 134 -0.59 -16.42 0.11
C ALA A 134 -1.82 -16.37 1.02
N ALA A 135 -2.55 -17.48 1.08
CA ALA A 135 -3.72 -17.65 1.93
C ALA A 135 -3.70 -19.02 2.60
N ASP A 136 -4.63 -19.25 3.52
CA ASP A 136 -4.79 -20.51 4.21
C ASP A 136 -4.97 -21.67 3.21
N GLY A 137 -3.92 -22.47 3.05
CA GLY A 137 -3.90 -23.66 2.20
C GLY A 137 -3.93 -23.40 0.69
N ARG A 138 -3.67 -22.18 0.21
CA ARG A 138 -3.65 -21.86 -1.23
C ARG A 138 -2.85 -20.58 -1.55
N VAL A 139 -2.51 -20.41 -2.82
CA VAL A 139 -1.93 -19.17 -3.35
C VAL A 139 -2.83 -18.65 -4.46
N TYR A 140 -3.20 -17.38 -4.39
CA TYR A 140 -3.91 -16.67 -5.45
C TYR A 140 -2.89 -16.03 -6.39
N ALA A 141 -3.18 -16.03 -7.69
CA ALA A 141 -2.34 -15.40 -8.70
C ALA A 141 -3.18 -14.43 -9.54
N PHE A 142 -2.72 -13.19 -9.66
CA PHE A 142 -3.32 -12.14 -10.47
C PHE A 142 -2.37 -11.81 -11.62
N GLY A 143 -2.86 -11.84 -12.86
CA GLY A 143 -2.10 -11.39 -14.02
C GLY A 143 -2.30 -9.89 -14.26
N PHE A 144 -1.30 -9.24 -14.83
CA PHE A 144 -1.37 -7.85 -15.28
C PHE A 144 -0.74 -7.66 -16.66
#